data_AF-A0A848L8L0-F1
#
_entry.id   AF-A0A848L8L0-F1
#
_cell.length_a   1.000
_cell.length_b   1.000
_cell.length_c   1.000
_cell.angle_alpha   90.00
_cell.angle_beta   90.00
_cell.angle_gamma   90.00
#
_symmetry.space_group_name_H-M   'P 1'
#
loop_
_entity.id
_entity.type
_entity.pdbx_description
1 polymer ?
#
loop_
_entity_poly.entity_id
_entity_poly.type
_entity_poly.pdbx_seq_one_letter_code
_entity_poly.pdbx_strand_id
1 'polypeptide(L)'
;MSIVDAAARIGAARAYVDALVTHDPSSVPLHPDCTRTELGVRTGRSGDHIRRSLANGPQFKLIHAISEFDARVDDAGVVHTTYYVHVHPKPLRLAAKVTESFAVDDAGLIRKLVASFGLPTRR
;
A
#
# COMPACT_ATOMS: atom_id res chain seq x y z
N MET A 1 -2.30 15.56 22.31
CA MET A 1 -2.02 14.44 21.39
C MET A 1 -3.32 14.14 20.68
N SER A 2 -3.45 14.48 19.39
CA SER A 2 -4.66 14.17 18.63
C SER A 2 -4.56 12.73 18.17
N ILE A 3 -5.46 11.86 18.61
CA ILE A 3 -5.56 10.50 18.07
C ILE A 3 -6.18 10.65 16.68
N VAL A 4 -5.47 10.24 15.63
CA VAL A 4 -6.05 10.20 14.28
C VAL A 4 -7.20 9.19 14.23
N ASP A 5 -8.34 9.62 13.69
CA ASP A 5 -9.52 8.78 13.55
C ASP A 5 -9.37 7.71 12.45
N ALA A 6 -10.34 6.81 12.37
CA ALA A 6 -10.32 5.72 11.40
C ALA A 6 -10.29 6.22 9.95
N ALA A 7 -10.95 7.33 9.65
CA ALA A 7 -11.01 7.90 8.30
C ALA A 7 -9.62 8.41 7.86
N ALA A 8 -8.90 9.10 8.76
CA ALA A 8 -7.54 9.55 8.50
C ALA A 8 -6.57 8.38 8.27
N ARG A 9 -6.70 7.30 9.06
CA ARG A 9 -5.90 6.07 8.89
C ARG A 9 -6.16 5.41 7.54
N ILE A 10 -7.43 5.27 7.16
CA ILE A 10 -7.82 4.75 5.83
C ILE A 10 -7.29 5.67 4.72
N GLY A 11 -7.33 6.99 4.91
CA GLY A 11 -6.78 7.96 3.97
C GLY A 11 -5.28 7.76 3.73
N ALA A 12 -4.50 7.50 4.78
CA ALA A 12 -3.07 7.19 4.66
C ALA A 12 -2.83 5.90 3.86
N ALA A 13 -3.59 4.84 4.14
CA ALA A 13 -3.52 3.58 3.39
C ALA A 13 -3.91 3.78 1.91
N ARG A 14 -4.97 4.55 1.65
CA ARG A 14 -5.43 4.88 0.29
C ARG A 14 -4.38 5.66 -0.49
N ALA A 15 -3.74 6.66 0.12
CA ALA A 15 -2.66 7.42 -0.51
C ALA A 15 -1.50 6.50 -0.94
N TYR A 16 -1.13 5.52 -0.11
CA TYR A 16 -0.13 4.53 -0.47
C TYR A 16 -0.56 3.68 -1.69
N VAL A 17 -1.80 3.18 -1.69
CA VAL A 17 -2.32 2.35 -2.78
C VAL A 17 -2.43 3.14 -4.09
N ASP A 18 -2.87 4.39 -4.05
CA ASP A 18 -2.94 5.26 -5.22
C ASP A 18 -1.52 5.52 -5.78
N ALA A 19 -0.52 5.68 -4.92
CA ALA A 19 0.88 5.84 -5.32
C ALA A 19 1.47 4.63 -6.06
N LEU A 20 0.89 3.43 -5.90
CA LEU A 20 1.30 2.26 -6.68
C LEU A 20 1.04 2.46 -8.18
N VAL A 21 0.01 3.23 -8.54
CA VAL A 21 -0.37 3.51 -9.94
C VAL A 21 0.22 4.82 -10.42
N THR A 22 0.16 5.88 -9.61
CA THR A 22 0.64 7.21 -10.03
C THR A 22 2.17 7.29 -10.04
N HIS A 23 2.83 6.39 -9.30
CA HIS A 23 4.27 6.46 -9.01
C HIS A 23 4.66 7.78 -8.34
N ASP A 24 3.72 8.46 -7.67
CA ASP A 24 3.98 9.67 -6.91
C ASP A 24 3.79 9.40 -5.41
N PRO A 25 4.89 9.32 -4.63
CA PRO A 25 4.82 9.11 -3.19
C PRO A 25 4.64 10.42 -2.39
N SER A 26 4.47 11.58 -3.04
CA SER A 26 4.48 12.90 -2.38
C SER A 26 3.39 13.05 -1.31
N SER A 27 2.23 12.44 -1.53
CA SER A 27 1.09 12.46 -0.61
C SER A 27 1.10 11.34 0.42
N VAL A 28 2.08 10.42 0.36
CA VAL A 28 2.09 9.24 1.23
C VAL A 28 2.74 9.57 2.57
N PRO A 29 2.00 9.49 3.70
CA PRO A 29 2.50 9.88 5.02
C PRO A 29 3.36 8.75 5.61
N LEU A 30 4.53 8.48 5.03
CA LEU A 30 5.46 7.47 5.54
C LEU A 30 6.28 8.00 6.72
N HIS A 31 6.29 7.27 7.82
CA HIS A 31 7.24 7.51 8.90
C HIS A 31 8.68 7.30 8.40
N PRO A 32 9.69 8.08 8.87
CA PRO A 32 11.10 7.87 8.50
C PRO A 32 11.58 6.41 8.70
N ASP A 33 11.17 5.79 9.80
CA ASP A 33 11.47 4.38 10.13
C ASP A 33 10.46 3.37 9.56
N CYS A 34 9.66 3.77 8.56
CA CYS A 34 8.65 2.87 8.00
C CYS A 34 9.27 1.59 7.44
N THR A 35 8.64 0.46 7.71
CA THR A 35 9.07 -0.85 7.23
C THR A 35 8.03 -1.50 6.35
N ARG A 36 8.49 -2.22 5.31
CA ARG A 36 7.64 -3.01 4.44
C ARG A 36 8.07 -4.47 4.48
N THR A 37 7.09 -5.35 4.68
CA THR A 37 7.23 -6.79 4.54
C THR A 37 6.29 -7.29 3.46
N GLU A 38 6.83 -7.99 2.47
CA GLU A 38 6.08 -8.57 1.35
C GLU A 38 6.33 -10.08 1.35
N LEU A 39 5.27 -10.89 1.44
CA LEU A 39 5.36 -12.36 1.46
C LEU A 39 6.36 -12.90 2.52
N GLY A 40 6.42 -12.25 3.68
CA GLY A 40 7.33 -12.61 4.77
C GLY A 40 8.77 -12.09 4.63
N VAL A 41 9.10 -11.43 3.53
CA VAL A 41 10.44 -10.84 3.28
C VAL A 41 10.40 -9.34 3.52
N ARG A 42 11.37 -8.81 4.28
CA ARG A 42 11.47 -7.36 4.50
C ARG A 42 12.04 -6.67 3.26
N THR A 43 11.17 -6.06 2.45
CA THR A 43 11.53 -5.38 1.20
C THR A 43 11.69 -3.86 1.38
N GLY A 44 11.14 -3.28 2.45
CA GLY A 44 11.32 -1.87 2.82
C GLY A 44 11.97 -1.73 4.20
N ARG A 45 13.01 -0.90 4.28
CA ARG A 45 13.83 -0.72 5.49
C ARG A 45 13.65 0.65 6.15
N SER A 46 13.20 1.64 5.40
CA SER A 46 12.90 3.00 5.86
C SER A 46 11.82 3.62 4.97
N GLY A 47 11.18 4.70 5.45
CA GLY A 47 10.22 5.50 4.70
C GLY A 47 10.78 6.00 3.37
N ASP A 48 12.01 6.51 3.37
CA ASP A 48 12.63 6.99 2.13
C ASP A 48 12.96 5.88 1.14
N HIS A 49 13.31 4.68 1.63
CA HIS A 49 13.47 3.52 0.77
C HIS A 49 12.13 3.14 0.12
N ILE A 50 11.05 3.15 0.89
CA ILE A 50 9.70 2.87 0.37
C ILE A 50 9.26 3.95 -0.62
N ARG A 51 9.46 5.25 -0.32
CA ARG A 51 9.18 6.37 -1.25
C ARG A 51 9.91 6.20 -2.59
N ARG A 52 11.22 5.94 -2.55
CA ARG A 52 12.00 5.68 -3.78
C ARG A 52 11.48 4.47 -4.54
N SER A 53 11.11 3.41 -3.81
CA SER A 53 10.51 2.22 -4.42
C SER A 53 9.18 2.55 -5.08
N LEU A 54 8.29 3.31 -4.45
CA LEU A 54 7.00 3.72 -5.05
C LEU A 54 7.21 4.54 -6.32
N ALA A 55 8.17 5.46 -6.31
CA ALA A 55 8.44 6.33 -7.45
C ALA A 55 9.09 5.62 -8.65
N ASN A 56 10.01 4.68 -8.38
CA ASN A 56 10.90 4.15 -9.42
C ASN A 56 10.94 2.63 -9.51
N GLY A 57 10.27 1.91 -8.61
CA GLY A 57 10.33 0.47 -8.48
C GLY A 57 9.81 -0.24 -9.74
N PRO A 58 10.59 -1.15 -10.34
CA PRO A 58 10.19 -1.82 -11.58
C PRO A 58 8.89 -2.63 -11.40
N GLN A 59 8.64 -3.19 -10.22
CA GLN A 59 7.41 -3.93 -9.94
C GLN A 59 6.16 -3.05 -10.00
N PHE A 60 6.25 -1.78 -9.60
CA PHE A 60 5.09 -0.88 -9.60
C PHE A 60 4.79 -0.35 -10.99
N LYS A 61 5.81 -0.17 -11.84
CA LYS A 61 5.62 0.21 -13.25
C LYS A 61 4.78 -0.78 -14.06
N LEU A 62 4.64 -2.02 -13.59
CA LEU A 62 3.74 -2.99 -14.20
C LEU A 62 2.28 -2.73 -13.84
N ILE A 63 2.01 -2.06 -12.74
CA ILE A 63 0.65 -1.78 -12.24
C ILE A 63 0.11 -0.57 -12.97
N HIS A 64 -1.04 -0.72 -13.62
CA HIS A 64 -1.67 0.37 -14.38
C HIS A 64 -3.06 0.75 -13.88
N ALA A 65 -3.64 -0.02 -12.94
CA ALA A 65 -4.90 0.31 -12.30
C ALA A 65 -5.07 -0.45 -10.98
N ILE A 66 -5.91 0.11 -10.10
CA ILE A 66 -6.41 -0.53 -8.89
C ILE A 66 -7.94 -0.66 -9.01
N SER A 67 -8.51 -1.76 -8.53
CA SER A 67 -9.97 -1.90 -8.41
C SER A 67 -10.36 -2.56 -7.10
N GLU A 68 -11.63 -2.41 -6.73
CA GLU A 68 -12.25 -3.06 -5.55
C GLU A 68 -11.47 -2.80 -4.26
N PHE A 69 -11.10 -1.55 -4.02
CA PHE A 69 -10.48 -1.14 -2.77
C PHE A 69 -11.50 -1.20 -1.64
N ASP A 70 -11.23 -2.08 -0.69
CA ASP A 70 -11.95 -2.20 0.57
C ASP A 70 -10.97 -1.98 1.73
N ALA A 71 -11.43 -1.32 2.78
CA ALA A 71 -10.62 -1.02 3.95
C ALA A 71 -11.44 -1.11 5.24
N ARG A 72 -10.84 -1.70 6.28
CA ARG A 72 -11.38 -1.74 7.63
C ARG A 72 -10.29 -1.40 8.64
N VAL A 73 -10.65 -0.78 9.75
CA VAL A 73 -9.73 -0.52 10.86
C VAL A 73 -10.09 -1.48 11.99
N ASP A 74 -9.08 -2.10 12.60
CA ASP A 74 -9.29 -2.92 13.80
C ASP A 74 -9.16 -2.10 15.10
N ASP A 75 -9.44 -2.74 16.24
CA ASP A 75 -9.41 -2.09 17.55
C ASP A 75 -8.01 -1.58 17.94
N ALA A 76 -6.96 -2.12 17.32
CA ALA A 76 -5.58 -1.67 17.52
C ALA A 76 -5.20 -0.49 16.59
N GLY A 77 -6.14 -0.02 15.76
CA GLY A 77 -5.92 1.08 14.81
C GLY A 77 -5.16 0.66 13.54
N VAL A 78 -5.01 -0.65 13.27
CA VAL A 78 -4.39 -1.13 12.04
C VAL A 78 -5.43 -1.14 10.92
N VAL A 79 -5.06 -0.56 9.78
CA VAL A 79 -5.91 -0.56 8.58
C VAL A 79 -5.64 -1.84 7.81
N HIS A 80 -6.65 -2.66 7.60
CA HIS A 80 -6.60 -3.84 6.74
C HIS A 80 -7.29 -3.50 5.43
N THR A 81 -6.59 -3.71 4.32
CA THR A 81 -7.10 -3.42 2.99
C THR A 81 -7.12 -4.67 2.12
N THR A 82 -8.07 -4.71 1.21
CA THR A 82 -8.03 -5.63 0.07
C THR A 82 -8.33 -4.88 -1.21
N TYR A 83 -7.61 -5.22 -2.27
CA TYR A 83 -7.80 -4.61 -3.58
C TYR A 83 -7.18 -5.48 -4.66
N TYR A 84 -7.39 -5.12 -5.92
CA TYR A 84 -6.75 -5.78 -7.05
C TYR A 84 -5.80 -4.82 -7.76
N VAL A 85 -4.57 -5.29 -8.01
CA VAL A 85 -3.62 -4.62 -8.89
C VAL A 85 -3.77 -5.18 -10.29
N HIS A 86 -4.03 -4.33 -11.27
CA HIS A 86 -4.08 -4.70 -12.68
C HIS A 86 -2.71 -4.47 -13.30
N VAL A 87 -2.16 -5.51 -13.91
CA VAL A 87 -0.77 -5.50 -14.39
C VAL A 87 -0.68 -5.63 -15.90
N HIS A 88 0.37 -5.05 -16.45
CA HIS A 88 0.71 -5.17 -17.86
C HIS A 88 1.03 -6.63 -18.25
N PRO A 89 0.80 -6.99 -19.54
CA PRO A 89 0.21 -6.17 -20.59
C PRO A 89 -1.34 -6.14 -20.54
N LYS A 90 -1.93 -4.95 -20.74
CA LYS A 90 -3.40 -4.70 -20.67
C LYS A 90 -4.29 -5.72 -21.41
N PRO A 91 -3.95 -6.23 -22.62
CA PRO A 91 -4.79 -7.20 -23.33
C PRO A 91 -5.01 -8.52 -22.60
N LEU A 92 -4.09 -8.91 -21.70
CA LEU A 92 -4.23 -10.15 -20.92
C LEU A 92 -5.19 -10.01 -19.75
N ARG A 93 -5.55 -8.77 -19.37
CA ARG A 93 -6.46 -8.46 -18.26
C ARG A 93 -6.08 -9.20 -16.97
N LEU A 94 -4.79 -9.18 -16.63
CA LEU A 94 -4.26 -9.84 -15.44
C LEU A 94 -4.46 -8.94 -14.23
N ALA A 95 -5.07 -9.49 -13.19
CA ALA A 95 -5.21 -8.83 -11.91
C ALA A 95 -4.75 -9.76 -10.77
N ALA A 96 -3.96 -9.23 -9.84
CA ALA A 96 -3.59 -9.94 -8.61
C ALA A 96 -4.33 -9.33 -7.43
N LYS A 97 -4.92 -10.19 -6.59
CA LYS A 97 -5.50 -9.74 -5.31
C LYS A 97 -4.38 -9.42 -4.34
N VAL A 98 -4.49 -8.28 -3.68
CA VAL A 98 -3.59 -7.83 -2.62
C VAL A 98 -4.37 -7.75 -1.32
N THR A 99 -3.76 -8.26 -0.26
CA THR A 99 -4.17 -8.00 1.11
C THR A 99 -3.01 -7.27 1.77
N GLU A 100 -3.25 -6.05 2.24
CA GLU A 100 -2.20 -5.23 2.85
C GLU A 100 -2.71 -4.59 4.14
N SER A 101 -1.88 -4.65 5.18
CA SER A 101 -2.18 -4.07 6.49
C SER A 101 -1.22 -2.93 6.81
N PHE A 102 -1.75 -1.80 7.30
CA PHE A 102 -1.02 -0.58 7.61
C PHE A 102 -1.15 -0.22 9.08
N ALA A 103 -0.03 -0.22 9.80
CA ALA A 103 0.06 0.36 11.13
C ALA A 103 0.35 1.85 10.99
N VAL A 104 -0.64 2.68 11.33
CA VAL A 104 -0.55 4.14 11.33
C VAL A 104 -0.38 4.59 12.77
N ASP A 105 0.55 5.51 13.04
CA ASP A 105 0.70 6.09 14.38
C ASP A 105 -0.30 7.21 14.64
N ASP A 106 -0.30 7.75 15.86
CA ASP A 106 -1.24 8.81 16.27
C ASP A 106 -1.02 10.13 15.51
N ALA A 107 0.13 10.30 14.85
CA ALA A 107 0.41 11.44 13.98
C ALA A 107 -0.10 11.23 12.54
N GLY A 108 -0.71 10.08 12.24
CA GLY A 108 -1.17 9.74 10.90
C GLY A 108 -0.08 9.18 9.99
N LEU A 109 1.09 8.83 10.54
CA LEU A 109 2.21 8.32 9.76
C LEU A 109 2.22 6.79 9.71
N ILE A 110 2.41 6.23 8.53
CA ILE A 110 2.53 4.79 8.31
C ILE A 110 3.90 4.33 8.84
N ARG A 111 3.88 3.48 9.87
CA ARG A 111 5.06 2.90 10.54
C ARG A 111 5.44 1.54 9.97
N LYS A 112 4.44 0.75 9.60
CA LYS A 112 4.63 -0.61 9.14
C LYS A 112 3.55 -0.95 8.16
N LEU A 113 3.95 -1.61 7.08
CA LEU A 113 3.03 -2.18 6.12
C LEU A 113 3.44 -3.61 5.77
N VAL A 114 2.45 -4.48 5.70
CA VAL A 114 2.62 -5.91 5.46
C VAL A 114 1.69 -6.31 4.34
N ALA A 115 2.26 -6.71 3.21
CA ALA A 115 1.52 -7.09 2.02
C ALA A 115 1.65 -8.58 1.71
N SER A 116 0.55 -9.13 1.23
CA SER A 116 0.47 -10.45 0.61
C SER A 116 -0.23 -10.32 -0.73
N PHE A 117 0.30 -11.01 -1.74
CA PHE A 117 -0.18 -10.96 -3.11
C PHE A 117 -0.56 -12.37 -3.56
N GLY A 118 -1.73 -12.50 -4.18
CA GLY A 118 -2.14 -13.72 -4.86
C GLY A 118 -1.48 -13.83 -6.25
N LEU A 119 -1.62 -15.00 -6.87
CA LEU A 119 -1.25 -15.18 -8.27
C LEU A 119 -2.15 -14.31 -9.17
N PRO A 120 -1.60 -13.63 -10.19
CA PRO A 120 -2.41 -12.91 -11.17
C PRO A 120 -3.36 -13.86 -11.89
N THR A 121 -4.65 -13.54 -11.88
CA THR A 121 -5.69 -14.26 -12.63
C THR A 121 -6.35 -13.32 -13.63
N ARG A 122 -6.94 -13.90 -14.68
CA ARG A 122 -7.65 -13.14 -15.70
C ARG A 122 -8.94 -12.57 -15.09
N ARG A 123 -9.18 -11.27 -15.24
CA ARG A 123 -10.33 -10.58 -14.64
C ARG A 123 -10.98 -9.56 -15.57
#